data_AF-A0A1G2L2P9-F1
#
_entry.id   AF-A0A1G2L2P9-F1
#
_cell.length_a   1.000
_cell.length_b   1.000
_cell.length_c   1.000
_cell.angle_alpha   90.00
_cell.angle_beta   90.00
_cell.angle_gamma   90.00
#
_symmetry.space_group_name_H-M   'P 1'
#
loop_
_entity.id
_entity.type
_entity.pdbx_description
1 polymer ?
#
loop_
_entity_poly.entity_id
_entity_poly.type
_entity_poly.pdbx_seq_one_letter_code
_entity_poly.pdbx_strand_id
1 'polypeptide(L)'
;MVHKEIGEIPRFFLDVNGYRAGRLDELKEEARGVAKRVRLYRKEVRLRPMNSFERRVIHTALAEYPDIMTESIGDAERRAVVIKPYP
;
A
#
# COMPACT_ATOMS: atom_id res chain seq x y z
N MET A 1 -6.63 43.86 21.41
CA MET A 1 -6.24 42.81 20.44
C MET A 1 -5.92 41.56 21.23
N VAL A 2 -6.65 40.46 21.03
CA VAL A 2 -6.33 39.16 21.63
C VAL A 2 -6.02 38.22 20.49
N HIS A 3 -4.74 37.85 20.36
CA HIS A 3 -4.28 36.86 19.38
C HIS A 3 -4.52 35.49 20.01
N LYS A 4 -5.39 34.68 19.42
CA LYS A 4 -5.63 33.30 19.85
C LYS A 4 -4.74 32.40 19.01
N GLU A 5 -3.65 31.92 19.60
CA GLU A 5 -2.81 30.88 19.02
C GLU A 5 -3.66 29.60 18.86
N ILE A 6 -3.89 29.20 17.62
CA ILE A 6 -4.54 27.93 17.31
C ILE A 6 -3.48 26.85 17.47
N GLY A 7 -3.36 26.36 18.71
CA GLY A 7 -2.59 25.16 19.04
C GLY A 7 -3.10 23.97 18.22
N GLU A 8 -2.14 23.23 17.66
CA GLU A 8 -2.23 22.01 16.87
C GLU A 8 -3.62 21.42 16.61
N ILE A 9 -4.00 21.34 15.33
CA ILE A 9 -5.18 20.59 14.88
C ILE A 9 -4.98 19.11 15.23
N PRO A 10 -5.78 18.50 16.11
CA PRO A 10 -5.60 17.10 16.45
C PRO A 10 -5.96 16.24 15.23
N ARG A 11 -5.07 15.33 14.83
CA ARG A 11 -5.34 14.34 13.78
C ARG A 11 -6.30 13.29 14.33
N PHE A 12 -7.60 13.49 14.11
CA PHE A 12 -8.61 12.48 14.42
C PHE A 12 -8.70 11.45 13.28
N PHE A 13 -8.53 10.18 13.62
CA PHE A 13 -8.80 9.06 12.70
C PHE A 13 -10.20 8.52 12.99
N LEU A 14 -11.16 8.79 12.12
CA LEU A 14 -12.47 8.12 12.16
C LEU A 14 -12.30 6.71 11.58
N ASP A 15 -12.52 5.69 12.40
CA ASP A 15 -12.62 4.29 11.97
C ASP A 15 -14.08 3.85 12.12
N VAL A 16 -14.72 3.56 10.99
CA VAL A 16 -16.11 3.10 10.97
C VAL A 16 -16.08 1.58 10.97
N ASN A 17 -16.47 0.96 12.08
CA ASN A 17 -16.70 -0.49 12.17
C ASN A 17 -15.48 -1.39 11.82
N GLY A 18 -14.25 -0.92 12.07
CA GLY A 18 -13.03 -1.65 11.71
C GLY A 18 -12.74 -1.71 10.21
N TYR A 19 -13.45 -0.89 9.41
CA TYR A 19 -13.30 -0.83 7.95
C TYR A 19 -11.86 -0.55 7.52
N ARG A 20 -11.11 0.26 8.28
CA ARG A 20 -9.69 0.48 7.99
C ARG A 20 -8.87 -0.78 8.16
N ALA A 21 -9.08 -1.56 9.22
CA ALA A 21 -8.37 -2.81 9.43
C ALA A 21 -8.72 -3.82 8.33
N GLY A 22 -10.01 -3.98 8.03
CA GLY A 22 -10.48 -4.88 6.96
C GLY A 22 -9.89 -4.51 5.60
N ARG A 23 -9.90 -3.21 5.25
CA ARG A 23 -9.34 -2.75 3.98
C ARG A 23 -7.84 -3.00 3.85
N LEU A 24 -7.10 -2.85 4.95
CA LEU A 24 -5.66 -3.12 4.96
C LEU A 24 -5.36 -4.60 4.82
N ASP A 25 -6.15 -5.46 5.45
CA ASP A 25 -5.97 -6.90 5.35
C ASP A 25 -6.37 -7.42 3.96
N GLU A 26 -7.44 -6.92 3.36
CA GLU A 26 -7.78 -7.15 1.95
C GLU A 26 -6.61 -6.80 1.02
N LEU A 27 -5.97 -5.64 1.23
CA LEU A 27 -4.87 -5.18 0.40
C LEU A 27 -3.64 -6.09 0.53
N LYS A 28 -3.35 -6.59 1.74
CA LYS A 28 -2.27 -7.55 1.99
C LYS A 28 -2.57 -8.89 1.31
N GLU A 29 -3.80 -9.39 1.42
CA GLU A 29 -4.21 -10.65 0.78
C GLU A 29 -4.17 -10.55 -0.75
N GLU A 30 -4.64 -9.43 -1.32
CA GLU A 30 -4.50 -9.13 -2.75
C GLU A 30 -3.03 -9.18 -3.18
N ALA A 31 -2.15 -8.48 -2.45
CA ALA A 31 -0.71 -8.45 -2.74
C ALA A 31 -0.06 -9.84 -2.66
N ARG A 32 -0.39 -10.65 -1.64
CA ARG A 32 0.11 -12.03 -1.49
C ARG A 32 -0.39 -12.94 -2.62
N GLY A 33 -1.65 -12.80 -3.01
CA GLY A 33 -2.22 -13.53 -4.14
C GLY A 33 -1.51 -13.19 -5.45
N VAL A 34 -1.21 -11.91 -5.68
CA VAL A 34 -0.44 -11.46 -6.84
C VAL A 34 1.00 -11.96 -6.79
N ALA A 35 1.67 -11.92 -5.62
CA ALA A 35 3.01 -12.48 -5.47
C ALA A 35 3.07 -13.97 -5.85
N LYS A 36 2.07 -14.77 -5.44
CA LYS A 36 1.95 -16.19 -5.85
C LYS A 36 1.85 -16.33 -7.37
N ARG A 37 1.04 -15.49 -8.04
CA ARG A 37 0.93 -15.48 -9.51
C ARG A 37 2.25 -15.08 -10.18
N VAL A 38 2.93 -14.06 -9.65
CA VAL A 38 4.23 -13.61 -10.15
C VAL A 38 5.28 -14.74 -10.04
N ARG A 39 5.29 -15.49 -8.93
CA ARG A 39 6.14 -16.69 -8.78
C ARG A 39 5.85 -17.74 -9.84
N LEU A 40 4.57 -18.04 -10.05
CA LEU A 40 4.15 -19.10 -10.96
C LEU A 40 4.46 -18.77 -12.42
N TYR A 41 4.12 -17.55 -12.85
CA TYR A 41 4.22 -17.15 -14.25
C TYR A 41 5.53 -16.45 -14.61
N ARG A 42 6.35 -16.10 -13.60
CA ARG A 42 7.57 -15.29 -13.76
C ARG A 42 7.33 -13.98 -14.53
N LYS A 43 6.11 -13.44 -14.43
CA LYS A 43 5.71 -12.17 -15.04
C LYS A 43 5.36 -11.17 -13.95
N GLU A 44 5.84 -9.95 -14.10
CA GLU A 44 5.47 -8.84 -13.24
C GLU A 44 3.98 -8.49 -13.37
N VAL A 45 3.40 -7.98 -12.29
CA VAL A 45 2.01 -7.54 -12.24
C VAL A 45 1.95 -6.15 -11.62
N ARG A 46 1.33 -5.22 -12.36
CA ARG A 46 1.02 -3.88 -11.88
C ARG A 46 -0.34 -3.89 -11.17
N LEU A 47 -0.36 -3.41 -9.93
CA LEU A 47 -1.60 -3.23 -9.18
C LEU A 47 -2.32 -1.95 -9.61
N ARG A 48 -3.52 -1.75 -9.06
CA ARG A 48 -4.30 -0.54 -9.23
C ARG A 48 -3.55 0.67 -8.63
N PRO A 49 -3.69 1.89 -9.18
CA PRO A 49 -3.21 3.09 -8.50
C PRO A 49 -3.82 3.23 -7.11
N MET A 50 -3.02 3.67 -6.15
CA MET A 50 -3.41 3.75 -4.75
C MET A 50 -2.59 4.79 -3.99
N ASN A 51 -3.08 5.22 -2.82
CA ASN A 51 -2.41 6.28 -2.06
C ASN A 51 -1.07 5.80 -1.46
N SER A 52 -0.24 6.74 -0.98
CA SER A 52 1.09 6.42 -0.43
C SER A 52 1.05 5.44 0.75
N PHE A 53 0.01 5.49 1.58
CA PHE A 53 -0.16 4.61 2.73
C PHE A 53 -0.46 3.17 2.29
N GLU A 54 -1.39 2.97 1.37
CA GLU A 54 -1.72 1.67 0.78
C GLU A 54 -0.48 1.05 0.10
N ARG A 55 0.26 1.84 -0.69
CA ARG A 55 1.52 1.36 -1.31
C ARG A 55 2.52 0.88 -0.26
N ARG A 56 2.68 1.63 0.83
CA ARG A 56 3.59 1.24 1.92
C ARG A 56 3.15 -0.07 2.57
N VAL A 57 1.85 -0.28 2.77
CA VAL A 57 1.32 -1.54 3.33
C VAL A 57 1.69 -2.72 2.44
N ILE A 58 1.57 -2.59 1.12
CA ILE A 58 1.96 -3.65 0.17
C ILE A 58 3.46 -3.89 0.20
N HIS A 59 4.27 -2.84 0.15
CA HIS A 59 5.72 -2.94 0.22
C HIS A 59 6.17 -3.68 1.48
N THR A 60 5.62 -3.31 2.65
CA THR A 60 5.94 -3.98 3.92
C THR A 60 5.43 -5.42 3.96
N ALA A 61 4.21 -5.68 3.49
CA ALA A 61 3.63 -7.01 3.47
C ALA A 61 4.38 -7.99 2.56
N LEU A 62 5.07 -7.48 1.53
CA LEU A 62 5.85 -8.31 0.63
C LEU A 62 7.36 -8.30 0.91
N ALA A 63 7.85 -7.46 1.84
CA ALA A 63 9.27 -7.35 2.16
C ALA A 63 9.87 -8.63 2.77
N GLU A 64 9.04 -9.50 3.35
CA GLU A 64 9.44 -10.79 3.91
C GLU A 64 9.70 -11.87 2.84
N TYR A 65 9.34 -11.62 1.58
CA TYR A 65 9.52 -12.59 0.49
C TYR A 65 10.83 -12.31 -0.27
N PRO A 66 11.90 -13.11 -0.08
CA PRO A 66 13.20 -12.83 -0.67
C PRO A 66 13.24 -12.99 -2.20
N ASP A 67 12.27 -13.69 -2.76
CA ASP A 67 12.13 -13.98 -4.19
C ASP A 67 11.17 -13.01 -4.91
N ILE A 68 10.70 -11.97 -4.22
CA ILE A 68 9.78 -10.95 -4.75
C ILE A 68 10.36 -9.56 -4.54
N MET A 69 10.30 -8.74 -5.58
CA MET A 69 10.62 -7.32 -5.54
C MET A 69 9.36 -6.50 -5.77
N THR A 70 9.28 -5.34 -5.13
CA THR A 70 8.17 -4.39 -5.29
C THR A 70 8.69 -3.01 -5.64
N GLU A 71 8.00 -2.30 -6.53
CA GLU A 71 8.40 -0.97 -6.99
C GLU A 71 7.18 -0.07 -7.22
N SER A 72 7.26 1.19 -6.77
CA SER A 72 6.18 2.16 -6.97
C SER A 72 6.40 2.99 -8.25
N ILE A 73 5.64 2.70 -9.31
CA ILE A 73 5.76 3.31 -10.64
C ILE A 73 4.57 4.25 -10.94
N GLY A 74 4.87 5.39 -11.58
CA GLY A 74 3.89 6.41 -12.01
C GLY A 74 3.88 7.67 -11.14
N ASP A 75 3.07 8.65 -11.56
CA ASP A 75 3.02 9.98 -10.96
C ASP A 75 1.71 10.24 -10.22
N ALA A 76 1.82 10.91 -9.06
CA ALA A 76 0.71 11.33 -8.21
C ALA A 76 -0.41 10.28 -8.09
N GLU A 77 -1.59 10.57 -8.66
CA GLU A 77 -2.79 9.73 -8.60
C GLU A 77 -2.71 8.45 -9.43
N ARG A 78 -1.77 8.35 -10.38
CA ARG A 78 -1.56 7.18 -11.23
C ARG A 78 -0.48 6.25 -10.69
N ARG A 79 0.08 6.57 -9.52
CA ARG A 79 1.17 5.82 -8.92
C ARG A 79 0.66 4.49 -8.34
N ALA A 80 1.28 3.40 -8.75
CA ALA A 80 0.90 2.04 -8.40
C ALA A 80 2.12 1.20 -8.01
N VAL A 81 1.89 0.11 -7.28
CA VAL A 81 2.94 -0.89 -6.99
C VAL A 81 2.99 -1.92 -8.11
N VAL A 82 4.19 -2.19 -8.62
CA VAL A 82 4.51 -3.31 -9.49
C VAL A 82 5.21 -4.37 -8.64
N ILE A 83 4.72 -5.60 -8.73
CA ILE A 83 5.27 -6.78 -8.06
C ILE A 83 5.95 -7.62 -9.14
N LYS A 84 7.23 -7.92 -8.95
CA LYS A 84 8.07 -8.63 -9.94
C LYS A 84 8.89 -9.73 -9.24
N PRO A 85 9.24 -10.81 -9.95
CA PRO A 85 10.11 -11.83 -9.36
C PRO A 85 11.50 -11.21 -9.13
N TYR A 86 12.18 -11.61 -8.06
CA TYR A 86 13.59 -11.27 -7.89
C TYR A 86 14.42 -12.02 -8.95
N PRO A 87 15.41 -11.37 -9.60
CA PRO A 87 16.30 -12.01 -10.57
C PRO A 87 17.08 -13.20 -10.01
#